data_AF-A0A813AGC4-F1
#
_entry.id   AF-A0A813AGC4-F1
#
_cell.length_a   1.000
_cell.length_b   1.000
_cell.length_c   1.000
_cell.angle_alpha   90.00
_cell.angle_beta   90.00
_cell.angle_gamma   90.00
#
_symmetry.space_group_name_H-M   'P 1'
#
loop_
_entity.id
_entity.type
_entity.pdbx_description
1 polymer ?
#
loop_
_entity_poly.entity_id
_entity_poly.type
_entity_poly.pdbx_seq_one_letter_code
_entity_poly.pdbx_strand_id
1 'polypeptide(L)'
;MPSAEGSTATSSAGSGEQGYQQLPWTAIPKFIPGTTDVTEYTKKLEFLAAMWPKEHLSQLAPRAALLCEGSAFKKVAGLAPDKLKANDVSGVKLLVDTLGGSWGRTAVEQKYDTFERAIFGTIQKADETNDSYLARHDIHFEELLAQGVSFEEVRAYILLRQSSLTAEDRKRIVVELDGQLSYKKVCASVRLLGSRFFSDFQGQRGNIKTKTYDAHMVEDAGSEEVERAYQASTTFSSEEPDFELDAEFIEAMIAVEDQDALQVQSFEEELEGFFQETPELQEALVSYLEARSRLLAKRKARGFWPAQGSKGAKGGKGFKGKGKGHWKAECPKFGKPGSKSEVFEQLPEEAITLAEAFCA
;
A
#
# COMPACT_ATOMS: atom_id res chain seq x y z
N MET A 1 35.78 16.44 -84.20
CA MET A 1 35.34 15.81 -82.95
C MET A 1 36.05 16.49 -81.78
N PRO A 2 35.36 16.71 -80.65
CA PRO A 2 35.62 17.70 -79.58
C PRO A 2 36.58 17.13 -78.50
N SER A 3 37.06 17.78 -77.41
CA SER A 3 36.59 18.82 -76.48
C SER A 3 37.82 19.46 -75.77
N ALA A 4 37.99 20.78 -75.53
CA ALA A 4 37.30 21.73 -74.62
C ALA A 4 37.36 21.31 -73.14
N GLU A 5 38.32 21.82 -72.36
CA GLU A 5 38.33 23.07 -71.55
C GLU A 5 37.72 22.91 -70.15
N GLY A 6 38.48 23.35 -69.16
CA GLY A 6 38.17 23.22 -67.74
C GLY A 6 36.96 24.05 -67.32
N SER A 7 36.11 23.45 -66.50
CA SER A 7 35.03 24.15 -65.80
C SER A 7 35.40 24.35 -64.33
N THR A 8 35.68 25.61 -64.01
CA THR A 8 35.53 26.20 -62.67
C THR A 8 34.11 25.97 -62.17
N ALA A 9 33.97 25.22 -61.08
CA ALA A 9 32.73 25.13 -60.34
C ALA A 9 32.58 26.37 -59.45
N THR A 10 31.67 27.25 -59.87
CA THR A 10 31.16 28.38 -59.09
C THR A 10 30.54 27.88 -57.79
N SER A 11 31.08 28.33 -56.66
CA SER A 11 30.45 28.24 -55.35
C SER A 11 29.16 29.07 -55.36
N SER A 12 28.01 28.39 -55.41
CA SER A 12 26.74 29.02 -55.12
C SER A 12 26.65 29.25 -53.61
N ALA A 13 26.60 30.52 -53.23
CA ALA A 13 26.28 30.96 -51.89
C ALA A 13 24.85 30.50 -51.55
N GLY A 14 24.74 29.38 -50.85
CA GLY A 14 23.54 28.98 -50.12
C GLY A 14 23.47 29.78 -48.82
N SER A 15 22.73 30.88 -48.86
CA SER A 15 22.25 31.59 -47.68
C SER A 15 21.44 30.65 -46.78
N GLY A 16 21.92 30.42 -45.55
CA GLY A 16 21.14 29.69 -44.54
C GLY A 16 21.96 28.97 -43.47
N GLU A 17 22.92 29.64 -42.83
CA GLU A 17 23.30 29.22 -41.46
C GLU A 17 22.14 29.56 -40.52
N GLN A 18 21.09 28.73 -40.53
CA GLN A 18 20.27 28.55 -39.35
C GLN A 18 21.09 27.66 -38.42
N GLY A 19 21.64 28.24 -37.36
CA GLY A 19 22.37 27.49 -36.34
C GLY A 19 21.55 26.27 -35.93
N TYR A 20 22.15 25.09 -36.07
CA TYR A 20 21.57 23.84 -35.58
C TYR A 20 21.33 24.00 -34.08
N GLN A 21 20.11 24.37 -33.68
CA GLN A 21 19.68 24.14 -32.30
C GLN A 21 19.62 22.63 -32.14
N GLN A 22 20.71 22.07 -31.61
CA GLN A 22 20.79 20.64 -31.34
C GLN A 22 19.77 20.33 -30.24
N LEU A 23 18.64 19.77 -30.65
CA LEU A 23 17.58 19.36 -29.73
C LEU A 23 18.14 18.33 -28.73
N PRO A 24 17.68 18.34 -27.46
CA PRO A 24 18.20 17.46 -26.42
C PRO A 24 17.64 16.05 -26.57
N TRP A 25 17.93 15.38 -27.68
CA TRP A 25 17.43 14.05 -28.02
C TRP A 25 17.77 12.98 -27.00
N THR A 26 18.90 13.14 -26.31
CA THR A 26 19.38 12.24 -25.26
C THR A 26 18.59 12.39 -23.95
N ALA A 27 17.85 13.49 -23.77
CA ALA A 27 17.04 13.74 -22.59
C ALA A 27 15.68 13.02 -22.62
N ILE A 28 15.30 12.41 -23.75
CA ILE A 28 14.05 11.66 -23.85
C ILE A 28 14.19 10.35 -23.06
N PRO A 29 13.39 10.13 -22.00
CA PRO A 29 13.49 8.93 -21.19
C PRO A 29 13.06 7.69 -21.98
N LYS A 30 13.64 6.54 -21.66
CA LYS A 30 13.16 5.23 -22.14
C LYS A 30 12.00 4.74 -21.28
N PHE A 31 11.10 3.97 -21.88
CA PHE A 31 10.00 3.32 -21.16
C PHE A 31 10.13 1.80 -21.24
N ILE A 32 10.43 1.17 -20.11
CA ILE A 32 10.58 -0.28 -19.98
C ILE A 32 9.45 -0.83 -19.11
N PRO A 33 8.54 -1.65 -19.67
CA PRO A 33 7.44 -2.25 -18.90
C PRO A 33 7.94 -3.01 -17.66
N GLY A 34 7.29 -2.79 -16.52
CA GLY A 34 7.59 -3.49 -15.27
C GLY A 34 8.77 -2.93 -14.46
N THR A 35 9.53 -1.98 -15.02
CA THR A 35 10.63 -1.30 -14.29
C THR A 35 10.43 0.20 -14.21
N THR A 36 9.92 0.82 -15.27
CA THR A 36 9.66 2.26 -15.30
C THR A 36 8.29 2.56 -14.69
N ASP A 37 8.24 3.46 -13.72
CA ASP A 37 6.97 3.96 -13.19
C ASP A 37 6.28 4.86 -14.22
N VAL A 38 5.00 4.56 -14.50
CA VAL A 38 4.22 5.25 -15.53
C VAL A 38 3.95 6.71 -15.14
N THR A 39 3.76 6.99 -13.85
CA THR A 39 3.47 8.34 -13.36
C THR A 39 4.71 9.21 -13.42
N GLU A 40 5.87 8.68 -13.05
CA GLU A 40 7.16 9.37 -13.15
C GLU A 40 7.53 9.64 -14.62
N TYR A 41 7.34 8.65 -15.49
CA TYR A 41 7.54 8.82 -16.93
C TYR A 41 6.63 9.89 -17.53
N THR A 42 5.36 9.92 -17.12
CA THR A 42 4.39 10.94 -17.53
C THR A 42 4.87 12.34 -17.13
N LYS A 43 5.24 12.54 -15.85
CA LYS A 43 5.76 13.83 -15.35
C LYS A 43 7.01 14.28 -16.11
N LYS A 44 7.92 13.35 -16.42
CA LYS A 44 9.13 13.63 -17.22
C LYS A 44 8.78 14.08 -18.64
N LEU A 45 7.81 13.45 -19.30
CA LEU A 45 7.36 13.86 -20.64
C LEU A 45 6.60 15.19 -20.63
N GLU A 46 5.78 15.45 -19.60
CA GLU A 46 5.11 16.75 -19.42
C GLU A 46 6.12 17.88 -19.27
N PHE A 47 7.11 17.70 -18.39
CA PHE A 47 8.19 18.66 -18.19
C PHE A 47 9.00 18.87 -19.48
N LEU A 48 9.34 17.78 -20.18
CA LEU A 48 10.09 17.84 -21.42
C LEU A 48 9.31 18.55 -22.53
N ALA A 49 8.01 18.29 -22.66
CA ALA A 49 7.14 18.95 -23.63
C ALA A 49 7.00 20.46 -23.35
N ALA A 50 7.02 20.87 -22.08
CA ALA A 50 7.01 22.28 -21.70
C ALA A 50 8.31 23.02 -22.04
N MET A 51 9.45 22.33 -22.00
CA MET A 51 10.76 22.89 -22.34
C MET A 51 11.13 22.76 -23.83
N TRP A 52 10.44 21.90 -24.58
CA TRP A 52 10.77 21.61 -25.97
C TRP A 52 10.46 22.81 -26.88
N PRO A 53 11.30 23.11 -27.89
CA PRO A 53 10.98 24.14 -28.88
C PRO A 53 9.66 23.83 -29.60
N LYS A 54 8.74 24.80 -29.61
CA LYS A 54 7.39 24.64 -30.20
C LYS A 54 7.43 24.22 -31.67
N GLU A 55 8.42 24.69 -32.41
CA GLU A 55 8.64 24.40 -33.83
C GLU A 55 9.01 22.93 -34.09
N HIS A 56 9.49 22.22 -33.07
CA HIS A 56 9.98 20.84 -33.18
C HIS A 56 9.20 19.85 -32.30
N LEU A 57 8.06 20.26 -31.76
CA LEU A 57 7.28 19.43 -30.84
C LEU A 57 6.69 18.18 -31.53
N SER A 58 6.41 18.26 -32.83
CA SER A 58 6.00 17.12 -33.67
C SER A 58 7.00 15.98 -33.76
N GLN A 59 8.25 16.21 -33.36
CA GLN A 59 9.29 15.19 -33.39
C GLN A 59 9.45 14.49 -32.04
N LEU A 60 8.91 15.06 -30.96
CA LEU A 60 9.08 14.54 -29.60
C LEU A 60 8.33 13.22 -29.38
N ALA A 61 7.02 13.19 -29.66
CA ALA A 61 6.21 11.99 -29.42
C ALA A 61 6.61 10.77 -30.28
N PRO A 62 6.92 10.92 -31.60
CA PRO A 62 7.41 9.80 -32.40
C PRO A 62 8.75 9.27 -31.89
N ARG A 63 9.62 10.14 -31.36
CA ARG A 63 10.92 9.72 -30.83
C ARG A 63 10.78 9.00 -29.49
N ALA A 64 9.93 9.49 -28.59
CA ALA A 64 9.60 8.83 -27.34
C ALA A 64 8.91 7.47 -27.56
N ALA A 65 8.03 7.37 -28.56
CA ALA A 65 7.40 6.12 -28.97
C ALA A 65 8.42 5.03 -29.37
N LEU A 66 9.48 5.41 -30.09
CA LEU A 66 10.57 4.50 -30.48
C LEU A 66 11.49 4.08 -29.33
N LEU A 67 11.42 4.79 -28.20
CA LEU A 67 12.16 4.48 -26.96
C LEU A 67 11.34 3.66 -25.97
N CYS A 68 10.13 3.26 -26.35
CA CYS A 68 9.34 2.26 -25.63
C CYS A 68 9.84 0.85 -25.99
N GLU A 69 9.97 -0.02 -24.99
CA GLU A 69 10.44 -1.39 -25.18
C GLU A 69 9.34 -2.43 -24.90
N GLY A 70 9.52 -3.65 -25.41
CA GLY A 70 8.68 -4.81 -25.09
C GLY A 70 7.20 -4.65 -25.44
N SER A 71 6.32 -4.99 -24.50
CA SER A 71 4.86 -4.97 -24.68
C SER A 71 4.29 -3.55 -24.82
N ALA A 72 4.96 -2.53 -24.26
CA ALA A 72 4.55 -1.14 -24.43
C ALA A 72 4.73 -0.66 -25.87
N PHE A 73 5.83 -1.03 -26.52
CA PHE A 73 6.02 -0.71 -27.93
C PHE A 73 4.92 -1.30 -28.82
N LYS A 74 4.49 -2.54 -28.56
CA LYS A 74 3.39 -3.16 -29.31
C LYS A 74 2.09 -2.35 -29.23
N LYS A 75 1.78 -1.76 -28.06
CA LYS A 75 0.62 -0.89 -27.89
C LYS A 75 0.78 0.41 -28.67
N VAL A 76 1.93 1.05 -28.55
CA VAL A 76 2.23 2.34 -29.21
C VAL A 76 2.34 2.20 -30.73
N ALA A 77 2.85 1.08 -31.23
CA ALA A 77 2.96 0.79 -32.67
C ALA A 77 1.60 0.65 -33.37
N GLY A 78 0.51 0.42 -32.61
CA GLY A 78 -0.85 0.42 -33.14
C GLY A 78 -1.43 1.81 -33.37
N LEU A 79 -0.77 2.88 -32.92
CA LEU A 79 -1.24 4.26 -33.09
C LEU A 79 -0.98 4.77 -34.52
N ALA A 80 -1.88 5.62 -35.01
CA ALA A 80 -1.69 6.29 -36.29
C ALA A 80 -0.48 7.24 -36.24
N PRO A 81 0.54 7.09 -37.11
CA PRO A 81 1.76 7.91 -37.07
C PRO A 81 1.50 9.41 -37.20
N ASP A 82 0.46 9.80 -37.93
CA ASP A 82 0.10 11.20 -38.15
C ASP A 82 -0.37 11.89 -36.86
N LYS A 83 -1.03 11.14 -35.97
CA LYS A 83 -1.48 11.65 -34.66
C LYS A 83 -0.32 11.87 -33.69
N LEU A 84 0.78 11.15 -33.86
CA LEU A 84 1.99 11.33 -33.06
C LEU A 84 2.82 12.54 -33.54
N LYS A 85 2.74 12.90 -34.83
CA LYS A 85 3.48 14.03 -35.42
C LYS A 85 2.80 15.39 -35.25
N ALA A 86 1.89 15.51 -34.29
CA ALA A 86 1.17 16.76 -34.06
C ALA A 86 2.12 17.86 -33.55
N ASN A 87 1.97 19.10 -34.04
CA ASN A 87 2.80 20.24 -33.61
C ASN A 87 2.39 20.79 -32.23
N ASP A 88 1.40 20.18 -31.58
CA ASP A 88 0.89 20.52 -30.27
C ASP A 88 1.04 19.33 -29.29
N VAL A 89 0.73 19.57 -28.02
CA VAL A 89 0.93 18.60 -26.94
C VAL A 89 0.07 17.33 -27.11
N SER A 90 -0.92 17.35 -28.00
CA SER A 90 -1.82 16.22 -28.26
C SER A 90 -1.10 14.93 -28.62
N GLY A 91 -0.01 14.99 -29.39
CA GLY A 91 0.75 13.79 -29.78
C GLY A 91 1.46 13.13 -28.60
N VAL A 92 2.02 13.93 -27.69
CA VAL A 92 2.68 13.45 -26.46
C VAL A 92 1.65 12.92 -25.48
N LYS A 93 0.51 13.62 -25.34
CA LYS A 93 -0.62 13.18 -24.53
C LYS A 93 -1.16 11.82 -24.99
N LEU A 94 -1.37 11.64 -26.29
CA LEU A 94 -1.83 10.38 -26.85
C LEU A 94 -0.86 9.22 -26.54
N LEU A 95 0.44 9.47 -26.60
CA LEU A 95 1.45 8.49 -26.24
C LEU A 95 1.36 8.11 -24.74
N VAL A 96 1.29 9.10 -23.85
CA VAL A 96 1.16 8.89 -22.41
C VAL A 96 -0.12 8.11 -22.07
N ASP A 97 -1.25 8.51 -22.63
CA ASP A 97 -2.54 7.85 -22.41
C ASP A 97 -2.49 6.38 -22.88
N THR A 98 -1.82 6.10 -24.00
CA THR A 98 -1.65 4.73 -24.53
C THR A 98 -0.77 3.85 -23.64
N LEU A 99 0.19 4.46 -22.95
CA LEU A 99 1.04 3.78 -21.96
C LEU A 99 0.33 3.60 -20.60
N GLY A 100 -0.88 4.15 -20.45
CA GLY A 100 -1.67 4.10 -19.21
C GLY A 100 -1.37 5.23 -18.23
N GLY A 101 -0.64 6.26 -18.66
CA GLY A 101 -0.45 7.48 -17.89
C GLY A 101 -1.68 8.39 -17.97
N SER A 102 -1.75 9.38 -17.07
CA SER A 102 -2.79 10.41 -17.08
C SER A 102 -2.14 11.76 -17.30
N TRP A 103 -2.38 12.37 -18.46
CA TRP A 103 -1.83 13.68 -18.80
C TRP A 103 -2.60 14.79 -18.10
N GLY A 104 -1.90 15.63 -17.34
CA GLY A 104 -2.51 16.77 -16.65
C GLY A 104 -3.48 16.34 -15.57
N ARG A 105 -3.04 15.44 -14.66
CA ARG A 105 -3.75 15.19 -13.40
C ARG A 105 -4.16 16.52 -12.78
N THR A 106 -5.42 16.59 -12.32
CA THR A 106 -5.88 17.82 -11.67
C THR A 106 -5.06 18.06 -10.41
N ALA A 107 -4.85 19.33 -10.05
CA ALA A 107 -4.11 19.68 -8.82
C ALA A 107 -4.71 19.00 -7.57
N VAL A 108 -6.03 18.78 -7.60
CA VAL A 108 -6.80 18.07 -6.57
C VAL A 108 -6.42 16.59 -6.51
N GLU A 109 -6.43 15.87 -7.64
CA GLU A 109 -6.03 14.46 -7.70
C GLU A 109 -4.57 14.26 -7.30
N GLN A 110 -3.68 15.16 -7.74
CA GLN A 110 -2.28 15.11 -7.36
C GLN A 110 -2.09 15.35 -5.86
N LYS A 111 -2.85 16.27 -5.26
CA LYS A 111 -2.86 16.51 -3.81
C LYS A 111 -3.30 15.25 -3.06
N TYR A 112 -4.34 14.57 -3.54
CA TYR A 112 -4.80 13.32 -2.94
C TYR A 112 -3.79 12.18 -3.02
N ASP A 113 -3.21 11.96 -4.19
CA ASP A 113 -2.24 10.88 -4.40
C ASP A 113 -0.96 11.12 -3.59
N THR A 114 -0.51 12.38 -3.51
CA THR A 114 0.61 12.77 -2.65
C THR A 114 0.30 12.50 -1.19
N PHE A 115 -0.90 12.88 -0.73
CA PHE A 115 -1.33 12.66 0.65
C PHE A 115 -1.41 11.16 1.01
N GLU A 116 -2.08 10.34 0.19
CA GLU A 116 -2.18 8.89 0.43
C GLU A 116 -0.81 8.22 0.49
N ARG A 117 0.06 8.57 -0.46
CA ARG A 117 1.41 8.04 -0.54
C ARG A 117 2.26 8.47 0.66
N ALA A 118 2.16 9.72 1.11
CA ALA A 118 2.90 10.22 2.26
C ALA A 118 2.43 9.58 3.58
N ILE A 119 1.12 9.60 3.86
CA ILE A 119 0.57 9.21 5.17
C ILE A 119 0.38 7.70 5.31
N PHE A 120 -0.08 7.02 4.26
CA PHE A 120 -0.45 5.59 4.32
C PHE A 120 0.48 4.69 3.50
N GLY A 121 1.14 5.24 2.47
CA GLY A 121 2.06 4.47 1.62
C GLY A 121 3.50 4.41 2.13
N THR A 122 3.92 5.35 2.98
CA THR A 122 5.31 5.46 3.42
C THR A 122 5.55 4.67 4.71
N ILE A 123 5.69 3.36 4.53
CA ILE A 123 6.04 2.41 5.59
C ILE A 123 7.44 1.89 5.32
N GLN A 124 8.25 1.71 6.37
CA GLN A 124 9.57 1.10 6.26
C GLN A 124 9.41 -0.37 5.92
N LYS A 125 10.06 -0.82 4.83
CA LYS A 125 10.04 -2.23 4.46
C LYS A 125 11.06 -3.03 5.26
N ALA A 126 10.81 -4.33 5.43
CA ALA A 126 11.70 -5.21 6.18
C ALA A 126 13.10 -5.38 5.54
N ASP A 127 13.19 -5.20 4.23
CA ASP A 127 14.40 -5.30 3.42
C ASP A 127 15.04 -3.93 3.11
N GLU A 128 14.56 -2.85 3.73
CA GLU A 128 15.01 -1.49 3.46
C GLU A 128 15.89 -0.93 4.58
N THR A 129 16.93 -0.17 4.19
CA THR A 129 17.76 0.56 5.14
C THR A 129 17.04 1.76 5.75
N ASN A 130 17.41 2.16 6.97
CA ASN A 130 16.82 3.33 7.64
C ASN A 130 16.98 4.60 6.80
N ASP A 131 18.16 4.82 6.21
CA ASP A 131 18.43 6.02 5.40
C ASP A 131 17.56 6.08 4.14
N SER A 132 17.32 4.94 3.49
CA SER A 132 16.39 4.87 2.34
C SER A 132 14.97 5.24 2.76
N TYR A 133 14.51 4.72 3.90
CA TYR A 133 13.18 5.04 4.42
C TYR A 133 13.03 6.52 4.75
N LEU A 134 14.01 7.12 5.44
CA LEU A 134 14.03 8.55 5.75
C LEU A 134 14.00 9.39 4.48
N ALA A 135 14.80 9.06 3.48
CA ALA A 135 14.79 9.77 2.21
C ALA A 135 13.41 9.71 1.52
N ARG A 136 12.74 8.55 1.50
CA ARG A 136 11.38 8.45 0.93
C ARG A 136 10.38 9.28 1.73
N HIS A 137 10.46 9.23 3.06
CA HIS A 137 9.62 10.00 3.95
C HIS A 137 9.76 11.50 3.73
N ASP A 138 11.00 12.00 3.70
CA ASP A 138 11.28 13.42 3.51
C ASP A 138 10.76 13.92 2.15
N ILE A 139 11.05 13.20 1.06
CA ILE A 139 10.55 13.56 -0.28
C ILE A 139 9.02 13.67 -0.31
N HIS A 140 8.33 12.70 0.30
CA HIS A 140 6.87 12.65 0.27
C HIS A 140 6.23 13.76 1.12
N PHE A 141 6.81 14.04 2.30
CA PHE A 141 6.31 15.10 3.18
C PHE A 141 6.69 16.50 2.70
N GLU A 142 7.85 16.69 2.07
CA GLU A 142 8.21 17.96 1.41
C GLU A 142 7.22 18.29 0.28
N GLU A 143 6.82 17.31 -0.53
CA GLU A 143 5.79 17.50 -1.58
C GLU A 143 4.44 17.92 -0.96
N LEU A 144 4.07 17.34 0.18
CA LEU A 144 2.83 17.68 0.90
C LEU A 144 2.90 19.09 1.52
N LEU A 145 4.04 19.46 2.11
CA LEU A 145 4.28 20.78 2.69
C LEU A 145 4.24 21.86 1.60
N ALA A 146 4.82 21.59 0.43
CA ALA A 146 4.79 22.49 -0.72
C ALA A 146 3.36 22.75 -1.23
N GLN A 147 2.45 21.78 -1.07
CA GLN A 147 1.04 21.92 -1.41
C GLN A 147 0.21 22.67 -0.36
N GLY A 148 0.80 23.01 0.80
CA GLY A 148 0.14 23.79 1.84
C GLY A 148 -1.05 23.08 2.49
N VAL A 149 -1.01 21.74 2.62
CA VAL A 149 -2.11 20.96 3.18
C VAL A 149 -2.28 21.28 4.67
N SER A 150 -3.47 21.73 5.06
CA SER A 150 -3.76 22.03 6.46
C SER A 150 -4.17 20.78 7.25
N PHE A 151 -3.90 20.77 8.56
CA PHE A 151 -4.32 19.67 9.43
C PHE A 151 -5.84 19.45 9.44
N GLU A 152 -6.64 20.50 9.20
CA GLU A 152 -8.09 20.39 9.08
C GLU A 152 -8.52 19.57 7.84
N GLU A 153 -7.85 19.78 6.71
CA GLU A 153 -8.06 18.98 5.49
C GLU A 153 -7.62 17.52 5.71
N VAL A 154 -6.49 17.32 6.38
CA VAL A 154 -5.99 15.98 6.76
C VAL A 154 -7.02 15.25 7.60
N ARG A 155 -7.55 15.88 8.65
CA ARG A 155 -8.59 15.32 9.51
C ARG A 155 -9.85 14.96 8.70
N ALA A 156 -10.30 15.85 7.83
CA ALA A 156 -11.49 15.64 7.02
C ALA A 156 -11.31 14.45 6.06
N TYR A 157 -10.12 14.32 5.47
CA TYR A 157 -9.78 13.20 4.60
C TYR A 157 -9.73 11.87 5.34
N ILE A 158 -9.02 11.80 6.47
CA ILE A 158 -8.89 10.57 7.28
C ILE A 158 -10.28 10.08 7.71
N LEU A 159 -11.15 11.00 8.15
CA LEU A 159 -12.54 10.68 8.50
C LEU A 159 -13.29 10.06 7.33
N LEU A 160 -13.17 10.63 6.13
CA LEU A 160 -13.84 10.10 4.94
C LEU A 160 -13.28 8.72 4.55
N ARG A 161 -11.97 8.52 4.63
CA ARG A 161 -11.28 7.27 4.31
C ARG A 161 -11.68 6.13 5.24
N GLN A 162 -11.76 6.40 6.54
CA GLN A 162 -12.11 5.41 7.56
C GLN A 162 -13.62 5.17 7.69
N SER A 163 -14.44 6.00 7.04
CA SER A 163 -15.89 5.80 7.03
C SER A 163 -16.28 4.51 6.31
N SER A 164 -17.34 3.85 6.77
CA SER A 164 -17.90 2.65 6.12
C SER A 164 -18.72 2.98 4.85
N LEU A 165 -18.52 4.15 4.24
CA LEU A 165 -19.18 4.53 2.99
C LEU A 165 -18.62 3.70 1.83
N THR A 166 -19.38 3.53 0.75
CA THR A 166 -18.87 2.83 -0.44
C THR A 166 -17.77 3.66 -1.14
N ALA A 167 -16.95 3.00 -1.96
CA ALA A 167 -15.92 3.71 -2.74
C ALA A 167 -16.52 4.74 -3.71
N GLU A 168 -17.72 4.48 -4.22
CA GLU A 168 -18.46 5.41 -5.08
C GLU A 168 -18.90 6.65 -4.31
N ASP A 169 -19.45 6.48 -3.10
CA ASP A 169 -19.92 7.61 -2.29
C ASP A 169 -18.76 8.48 -1.80
N ARG A 170 -17.62 7.88 -1.43
CA ARG A 170 -16.41 8.64 -1.08
C ARG A 170 -15.94 9.49 -2.26
N LYS A 171 -15.93 8.94 -3.47
CA LYS A 171 -15.58 9.69 -4.70
C LYS A 171 -16.58 10.80 -4.98
N ARG A 172 -17.89 10.54 -4.84
CA ARG A 172 -18.94 11.57 -5.00
C ARG A 172 -18.73 12.76 -4.06
N ILE A 173 -18.46 12.50 -2.78
CA ILE A 173 -18.19 13.56 -1.79
C ILE A 173 -16.97 14.38 -2.21
N VAL A 174 -15.89 13.73 -2.64
CA VAL A 174 -14.66 14.43 -3.05
C VAL A 174 -14.90 15.32 -4.27
N VAL A 175 -15.65 14.83 -5.26
CA VAL A 175 -16.00 15.58 -6.48
C VAL A 175 -16.95 16.73 -6.18
N GLU A 176 -17.97 16.52 -5.34
CA GLU A 176 -18.95 17.55 -4.96
C GLU A 176 -18.31 18.70 -4.19
N LEU A 177 -17.26 18.41 -3.41
CA LEU A 177 -16.52 19.40 -2.65
C LEU A 177 -15.38 20.07 -3.44
N ASP A 178 -15.26 19.78 -4.74
CA ASP A 178 -14.23 20.34 -5.65
C ASP A 178 -12.81 20.21 -5.07
N GLY A 179 -12.54 19.11 -4.36
CA GLY A 179 -11.27 18.88 -3.68
C GLY A 179 -11.03 19.68 -2.39
N GLN A 180 -11.88 20.64 -2.03
CA GLN A 180 -11.79 21.38 -0.76
C GLN A 180 -12.49 20.63 0.37
N LEU A 181 -11.76 19.70 0.98
CA LEU A 181 -12.23 18.90 2.11
C LEU A 181 -12.27 19.72 3.41
N SER A 182 -13.28 20.57 3.55
CA SER A 182 -13.57 21.18 4.85
C SER A 182 -14.25 20.16 5.77
N TYR A 183 -13.77 20.07 7.02
CA TYR A 183 -14.30 19.13 8.01
C TYR A 183 -15.83 19.22 8.17
N LYS A 184 -16.37 20.44 8.23
CA LYS A 184 -17.81 20.67 8.40
C LYS A 184 -18.64 20.11 7.25
N LYS A 185 -18.22 20.34 6.00
CA LYS A 185 -18.94 19.85 4.82
C LYS A 185 -18.86 18.33 4.73
N VAL A 186 -17.69 17.73 4.98
CA VAL A 186 -17.53 16.27 4.99
C VAL A 186 -18.41 15.63 6.06
N CYS A 187 -18.46 16.18 7.28
CA CYS A 187 -19.37 15.68 8.32
C CYS A 187 -20.85 15.78 7.92
N ALA A 188 -21.24 16.84 7.21
CA ALA A 188 -22.61 16.98 6.72
C ALA A 188 -22.93 15.91 5.67
N SER A 189 -22.04 15.68 4.69
CA SER A 189 -22.22 14.65 3.66
C SER A 189 -22.26 13.24 4.25
N VAL A 190 -21.36 12.91 5.18
CA VAL A 190 -21.35 11.60 5.87
C VAL A 190 -22.65 11.37 6.65
N ARG A 191 -23.14 12.38 7.38
CA ARG A 191 -24.42 12.27 8.11
C ARG A 191 -25.61 12.16 7.16
N LEU A 192 -25.58 12.85 6.03
CA LEU A 192 -26.63 12.80 5.03
C LEU A 192 -26.75 11.38 4.44
N LEU A 193 -25.63 10.80 4.02
CA LEU A 193 -25.57 9.43 3.49
C LEU A 193 -25.88 8.36 4.55
N GLY A 194 -25.50 8.61 5.81
CA GLY A 194 -25.87 7.74 6.93
C GLY A 194 -27.30 7.94 7.44
N SER A 195 -28.04 8.93 6.93
CA SER A 195 -29.41 9.19 7.38
C SER A 195 -30.39 8.19 6.76
N ARG A 196 -31.34 7.74 7.58
CA ARG A 196 -32.41 6.79 7.21
C ARG A 196 -33.19 7.23 5.96
N PHE A 197 -33.26 8.54 5.71
CA PHE A 197 -33.90 9.13 4.54
C PHE A 197 -33.33 8.63 3.21
N PHE A 198 -32.01 8.43 3.10
CA PHE A 198 -31.39 7.93 1.87
C PHE A 198 -31.57 6.42 1.68
N SER A 199 -31.52 5.64 2.77
CA SER A 199 -31.82 4.21 2.73
C SER A 199 -33.27 3.95 2.28
N ASP A 200 -34.21 4.74 2.81
CA ASP A 200 -35.63 4.65 2.45
C ASP A 200 -35.90 5.16 1.02
N PHE A 201 -35.21 6.21 0.56
CA PHE A 201 -35.36 6.78 -0.78
C PHE A 201 -34.87 5.84 -1.90
N GLN A 202 -33.86 5.00 -1.62
CA GLN A 202 -33.35 4.01 -2.57
C GLN A 202 -34.08 2.65 -2.48
N GLY A 203 -35.12 2.53 -1.63
CA GLY A 203 -35.88 1.28 -1.46
C GLY A 203 -35.07 0.13 -0.83
N GLN A 204 -33.85 0.41 -0.36
CA GLN A 204 -32.96 -0.55 0.27
C GLN A 204 -33.32 -0.63 1.75
N ARG A 205 -34.09 -1.66 2.13
CA ARG A 205 -34.27 -2.05 3.54
C ARG A 205 -32.99 -2.69 4.07
N GLY A 206 -31.93 -1.89 4.19
CA GLY A 206 -30.65 -2.28 4.76
C GLY A 206 -30.71 -2.37 6.29
N ASN A 207 -29.83 -3.20 6.85
CA ASN A 207 -29.71 -3.43 8.28
C ASN A 207 -29.38 -2.12 9.01
N ILE A 208 -30.22 -1.70 9.97
CA ILE A 208 -30.05 -0.43 10.68
C ILE A 208 -28.91 -0.57 11.69
N LYS A 209 -27.77 0.05 11.41
CA LYS A 209 -26.63 0.14 12.35
C LYS A 209 -26.98 1.13 13.46
N THR A 210 -27.35 0.65 14.64
CA THR A 210 -27.74 1.50 15.80
C THR A 210 -26.67 1.61 16.88
N LYS A 211 -25.59 0.83 16.79
CA LYS A 211 -24.55 0.78 17.81
C LYS A 211 -23.82 2.12 17.89
N THR A 212 -23.80 2.70 19.09
CA THR A 212 -23.04 3.92 19.40
C THR A 212 -21.87 3.52 20.28
N TYR A 213 -20.65 3.83 19.83
CA TYR A 213 -19.42 3.52 20.56
C TYR A 213 -19.04 4.67 21.49
N ASP A 214 -18.35 4.34 22.59
CA ASP A 214 -17.72 5.33 23.46
C ASP A 214 -16.54 6.01 22.75
N ALA A 215 -16.26 7.27 23.10
CA ALA A 215 -15.19 8.05 22.47
C ALA A 215 -13.78 7.48 22.72
N HIS A 216 -13.60 6.71 23.80
CA HIS A 216 -12.32 6.08 24.14
C HIS A 216 -12.18 4.66 23.57
N MET A 217 -13.16 4.17 22.81
CA MET A 217 -13.04 2.91 22.10
C MET A 217 -12.00 3.04 20.98
N VAL A 218 -10.84 2.41 21.13
CA VAL A 218 -9.79 2.34 20.11
C VAL A 218 -9.62 0.87 19.71
N GLU A 219 -9.80 0.57 18.43
CA GLU A 219 -9.50 -0.75 17.89
C GLU A 219 -7.99 -0.87 17.59
N ASP A 220 -7.39 -2.01 17.98
CA ASP A 220 -5.98 -2.29 17.78
C ASP A 220 -5.74 -2.71 16.32
N ALA A 221 -5.25 -1.78 15.49
CA ALA A 221 -5.04 -1.97 14.05
C ALA A 221 -4.09 -3.14 13.68
N GLY A 222 -3.36 -3.71 14.65
CA GLY A 222 -2.53 -4.89 14.46
C GLY A 222 -3.28 -6.23 14.54
N SER A 223 -4.56 -6.23 14.92
CA SER A 223 -5.36 -7.45 14.98
C SER A 223 -5.82 -7.87 13.59
N GLU A 224 -6.39 -6.97 12.78
CA GLU A 224 -7.10 -7.32 11.54
C GLU A 224 -6.30 -8.09 10.48
N GLU A 225 -5.02 -7.80 10.27
CA GLU A 225 -4.22 -8.53 9.26
C GLU A 225 -3.83 -9.93 9.76
N VAL A 226 -3.57 -10.05 11.06
CA VAL A 226 -3.36 -11.35 11.70
C VAL A 226 -4.67 -12.08 11.90
N GLU A 227 -5.79 -11.38 12.03
CA GLU A 227 -7.14 -11.91 12.24
C GLU A 227 -7.78 -12.35 10.93
N ARG A 228 -7.48 -11.71 9.79
CA ARG A 228 -7.79 -12.24 8.44
C ARG A 228 -6.95 -13.47 8.09
N ALA A 229 -5.66 -13.47 8.42
CA ALA A 229 -4.82 -14.66 8.30
C ALA A 229 -5.22 -15.76 9.30
N TYR A 230 -5.77 -15.36 10.46
CA TYR A 230 -6.33 -16.27 11.46
C TYR A 230 -7.62 -16.89 10.95
N GLN A 231 -8.61 -16.10 10.51
CA GLN A 231 -9.89 -16.56 9.94
C GLN A 231 -9.69 -17.49 8.73
N ALA A 232 -8.71 -17.23 7.87
CA ALA A 232 -8.36 -18.15 6.76
C ALA A 232 -7.75 -19.48 7.25
N SER A 233 -7.18 -19.52 8.46
CA SER A 233 -6.62 -20.71 9.11
C SER A 233 -7.53 -21.33 10.18
N THR A 234 -8.61 -20.64 10.56
CA THR A 234 -9.58 -21.00 11.58
C THR A 234 -10.98 -20.93 10.99
N THR A 235 -11.20 -21.67 9.89
CA THR A 235 -12.52 -21.95 9.32
C THR A 235 -13.52 -22.54 10.33
N PHE A 236 -13.08 -22.85 11.55
CA PHE A 236 -13.95 -23.10 12.69
C PHE A 236 -13.76 -22.00 13.76
N SER A 237 -14.81 -21.19 13.89
CA SER A 237 -15.12 -20.32 15.04
C SER A 237 -14.56 -18.89 15.01
N SER A 238 -15.38 -17.95 14.54
CA SER A 238 -16.30 -17.17 15.42
C SER A 238 -16.69 -15.83 14.77
N GLU A 239 -18.01 -15.59 14.70
CA GLU A 239 -18.72 -14.31 14.43
C GLU A 239 -19.17 -13.96 12.98
N GLU A 240 -19.34 -14.93 12.09
CA GLU A 240 -20.34 -14.81 11.00
C GLU A 240 -21.58 -15.65 11.39
N PRO A 241 -22.81 -15.16 11.23
CA PRO A 241 -24.01 -15.93 11.55
C PRO A 241 -24.08 -17.17 10.65
N ASP A 242 -23.86 -18.34 11.26
CA ASP A 242 -24.15 -19.71 10.83
C ASP A 242 -24.72 -19.86 9.40
N PHE A 243 -23.83 -19.82 8.40
CA PHE A 243 -23.99 -20.62 7.19
C PHE A 243 -22.97 -21.77 7.23
N GLU A 244 -22.86 -22.42 8.38
CA GLU A 244 -22.26 -23.75 8.43
C GLU A 244 -23.09 -24.64 7.50
N LEU A 245 -22.44 -25.33 6.57
CA LEU A 245 -23.12 -26.27 5.69
C LEU A 245 -23.67 -27.37 6.58
N ASP A 246 -24.98 -27.33 6.81
CA ASP A 246 -25.65 -28.30 7.65
C ASP A 246 -25.40 -29.71 7.10
N ALA A 247 -25.03 -30.65 7.99
CA ALA A 247 -24.80 -32.04 7.62
C ALA A 247 -26.04 -32.64 6.93
N GLU A 248 -27.24 -32.22 7.35
CA GLU A 248 -28.51 -32.60 6.75
C GLU A 248 -28.66 -32.05 5.32
N PHE A 249 -28.09 -30.87 5.04
CA PHE A 249 -28.09 -30.28 3.70
C PHE A 249 -27.10 -30.98 2.78
N ILE A 250 -25.90 -31.30 3.28
CA ILE A 250 -24.90 -32.06 2.52
C ILE A 250 -25.45 -33.45 2.15
N GLU A 251 -26.08 -34.16 3.09
CA GLU A 251 -26.71 -35.47 2.83
C GLU A 251 -27.84 -35.38 1.79
N ALA A 252 -28.66 -34.32 1.86
CA ALA A 252 -29.69 -34.07 0.85
C ALA A 252 -29.11 -33.79 -0.54
N MET A 253 -27.98 -33.07 -0.64
CA MET A 253 -27.31 -32.77 -1.91
C MET A 253 -26.60 -34.01 -2.48
N ILE A 254 -26.02 -34.86 -1.63
CA ILE A 254 -25.48 -36.17 -2.02
C ILE A 254 -26.60 -37.06 -2.59
N ALA A 255 -27.79 -37.06 -1.97
CA ALA A 255 -28.93 -37.84 -2.46
C ALA A 255 -29.46 -37.39 -3.84
N VAL A 256 -29.19 -36.15 -4.24
CA VAL A 256 -29.51 -35.60 -5.57
C VAL A 256 -28.34 -35.79 -6.55
N GLU A 257 -27.28 -36.50 -6.15
CA GLU A 257 -26.04 -36.74 -6.91
C GLU A 257 -25.33 -35.45 -7.34
N ASP A 258 -25.41 -34.41 -6.50
CA ASP A 258 -24.68 -33.17 -6.74
C ASP A 258 -23.16 -33.42 -6.73
N GLN A 259 -22.47 -32.92 -7.76
CA GLN A 259 -21.05 -33.21 -7.98
C GLN A 259 -20.15 -32.60 -6.90
N ASP A 260 -20.48 -31.41 -6.43
CA ASP A 260 -19.67 -30.72 -5.43
C ASP A 260 -19.87 -31.38 -4.05
N ALA A 261 -21.09 -31.79 -3.71
CA ALA A 261 -21.38 -32.51 -2.47
C ALA A 261 -20.71 -33.90 -2.42
N LEU A 262 -20.72 -34.66 -3.51
CA LEU A 262 -20.02 -35.94 -3.62
C LEU A 262 -18.49 -35.76 -3.50
N GLN A 263 -17.96 -34.69 -4.09
CA GLN A 263 -16.54 -34.38 -3.99
C GLN A 263 -16.15 -34.04 -2.54
N VAL A 264 -16.95 -33.24 -1.85
CA VAL A 264 -16.75 -32.93 -0.42
C VAL A 264 -16.78 -34.20 0.43
N GLN A 265 -17.79 -35.07 0.25
CA GLN A 265 -17.88 -36.34 0.96
C GLN A 265 -16.62 -37.21 0.77
N SER A 266 -16.14 -37.33 -0.48
CA SER A 266 -14.94 -38.13 -0.77
C SER A 266 -13.67 -37.59 -0.10
N PHE A 267 -13.55 -36.26 0.02
CA PHE A 267 -12.43 -35.64 0.72
C PHE A 267 -12.52 -35.83 2.24
N GLU A 268 -13.71 -35.76 2.81
CA GLU A 268 -13.92 -35.97 4.25
C GLU A 268 -13.63 -37.42 4.64
N GLU A 269 -14.06 -38.39 3.84
CA GLU A 269 -13.75 -39.82 4.05
C GLU A 269 -12.24 -40.11 3.90
N GLU A 270 -11.56 -39.53 2.92
CA GLU A 270 -10.11 -39.67 2.75
C GLU A 270 -9.34 -39.04 3.92
N LEU A 271 -9.77 -37.86 4.37
CA LEU A 271 -9.19 -37.17 5.52
C LEU A 271 -9.39 -37.96 6.82
N GLU A 272 -10.57 -38.55 7.03
CA GLU A 272 -10.85 -39.42 8.16
C GLU A 272 -9.96 -40.67 8.12
N GLY A 273 -9.82 -41.30 6.95
CA GLY A 273 -8.90 -42.40 6.73
C GLY A 273 -7.46 -42.04 7.11
N PHE A 274 -6.99 -40.84 6.72
CA PHE A 274 -5.65 -40.37 7.06
C PHE A 274 -5.44 -40.17 8.57
N PHE A 275 -6.46 -39.67 9.27
CA PHE A 275 -6.41 -39.57 10.74
C PHE A 275 -6.41 -40.94 11.43
N GLN A 276 -7.14 -41.92 10.90
CA GLN A 276 -7.17 -43.27 11.44
C GLN A 276 -5.85 -44.04 11.19
N GLU A 277 -5.23 -43.84 10.02
CA GLU A 277 -3.95 -44.47 9.67
C GLU A 277 -2.77 -43.90 10.46
N THR A 278 -2.82 -42.60 10.79
CA THR A 278 -1.73 -41.90 11.50
C THR A 278 -2.24 -41.20 12.76
N PRO A 279 -2.46 -41.92 13.88
CA PRO A 279 -2.98 -41.33 15.12
C PRO A 279 -2.06 -40.24 15.71
N GLU A 280 -0.74 -40.34 15.45
CA GLU A 280 0.25 -39.34 15.87
C GLU A 280 0.03 -37.96 15.22
N LEU A 281 -0.64 -37.90 14.06
CA LEU A 281 -0.95 -36.66 13.37
C LEU A 281 -1.98 -35.82 14.15
N GLN A 282 -2.98 -36.47 14.72
CA GLN A 282 -4.01 -35.80 15.51
C GLN A 282 -3.39 -35.19 16.79
N GLU A 283 -2.49 -35.92 17.44
CA GLU A 283 -1.72 -35.41 18.60
C GLU A 283 -0.81 -34.24 18.21
N ALA A 284 -0.13 -34.33 17.07
CA ALA A 284 0.71 -33.25 16.55
C ALA A 284 -0.11 -31.98 16.22
N LEU A 285 -1.31 -32.14 15.63
CA LEU A 285 -2.20 -31.03 15.31
C LEU A 285 -2.71 -30.32 16.57
N VAL A 286 -3.15 -31.07 17.58
CA VAL A 286 -3.59 -30.49 18.87
C VAL A 286 -2.43 -29.77 19.56
N SER A 287 -1.25 -30.39 19.62
CA SER A 287 -0.04 -29.79 20.20
C SER A 287 0.37 -28.50 19.48
N TYR A 288 0.28 -28.48 18.15
CA TYR A 288 0.52 -27.31 17.32
C TYR A 288 -0.48 -26.18 17.64
N LEU A 289 -1.78 -26.49 17.71
CA LEU A 289 -2.83 -25.51 18.03
C LEU A 289 -2.64 -24.93 19.44
N GLU A 290 -2.28 -25.75 20.43
CA GLU A 290 -1.93 -25.28 21.78
C GLU A 290 -0.69 -24.40 21.81
N ALA A 291 0.37 -24.76 21.08
CA ALA A 291 1.58 -23.95 21.01
C ALA A 291 1.31 -22.59 20.36
N ARG A 292 0.47 -22.57 19.32
CA ARG A 292 0.04 -21.36 18.61
C ARG A 292 -0.85 -20.48 19.50
N SER A 293 -1.80 -21.04 20.24
CA SER A 293 -2.64 -20.27 21.17
C SER A 293 -1.81 -19.63 22.30
N ARG A 294 -0.80 -20.34 22.81
CA ARG A 294 0.16 -19.80 23.79
C ARG A 294 1.00 -18.66 23.21
N LEU A 295 1.39 -18.73 21.94
CA LEU A 295 2.10 -17.63 21.25
C LEU A 295 1.21 -16.40 21.06
N LEU A 296 -0.05 -16.59 20.68
CA LEU A 296 -1.03 -15.50 20.56
C LEU A 296 -1.27 -14.81 21.91
N ALA A 297 -1.39 -15.59 22.99
CA ALA A 297 -1.50 -15.06 24.35
C ALA A 297 -0.26 -14.24 24.75
N LYS A 298 0.95 -14.72 24.41
CA LYS A 298 2.21 -13.99 24.65
C LYS A 298 2.30 -12.69 23.86
N ARG A 299 1.79 -12.67 22.62
CA ARG A 299 1.72 -11.46 21.78
C ARG A 299 0.76 -10.44 22.39
N LYS A 300 -0.45 -10.87 22.76
CA LYS A 300 -1.47 -10.01 23.38
C LYS A 300 -1.04 -9.48 24.75
N ALA A 301 -0.26 -10.25 25.51
CA ALA A 301 0.30 -9.85 26.80
C ALA A 301 1.57 -8.96 26.71
N ARG A 302 2.20 -8.87 25.53
CA ARG A 302 3.41 -8.05 25.28
C ARG A 302 3.10 -6.93 24.29
N GLY A 303 2.10 -6.11 24.61
CA GLY A 303 1.85 -4.87 23.86
C GLY A 303 3.14 -4.05 23.66
N PHE A 304 3.08 -3.13 22.70
CA PHE A 304 4.12 -2.25 22.18
C PHE A 304 5.01 -1.49 23.20
N TRP A 305 4.70 -1.55 24.51
CA TRP A 305 5.52 -1.01 25.58
C TRP A 305 6.17 -2.14 26.38
N PRO A 306 7.50 -2.14 26.62
CA PRO A 306 8.07 -3.07 27.59
C PRO A 306 7.40 -2.81 28.93
N ALA A 307 6.81 -3.84 29.54
CA ALA A 307 6.25 -3.74 30.88
C ALA A 307 7.35 -3.18 31.79
N GLN A 308 7.18 -1.91 32.19
CA GLN A 308 8.14 -1.21 33.03
C GLN A 308 8.37 -2.08 34.27
N GLY A 309 9.62 -2.47 34.49
CA GLY A 309 10.00 -3.32 35.61
C GLY A 309 9.55 -2.68 36.93
N SER A 310 8.50 -3.24 37.54
CA SER A 310 8.08 -2.88 38.89
C SER A 310 9.15 -3.36 39.87
N LYS A 311 10.12 -2.48 40.11
CA LYS A 311 11.06 -2.57 41.21
C LYS A 311 10.40 -1.95 42.45
N GLY A 312 10.04 -2.81 43.40
CA GLY A 312 10.08 -2.48 44.82
C GLY A 312 8.76 -2.11 45.48
N ALA A 313 8.08 -3.10 46.05
CA ALA A 313 7.31 -2.91 47.27
C ALA A 313 7.58 -4.09 48.21
N LYS A 314 8.25 -3.76 49.32
CA LYS A 314 8.71 -4.66 50.37
C LYS A 314 7.64 -4.68 51.48
N GLY A 315 7.22 -5.88 51.88
CA GLY A 315 6.44 -6.15 53.09
C GLY A 315 5.00 -6.59 52.79
N GLY A 316 4.44 -7.65 53.37
CA GLY A 316 4.91 -8.62 54.36
C GLY A 316 3.73 -9.55 54.72
N LYS A 317 4.03 -10.68 55.36
CA LYS A 317 3.10 -11.73 55.89
C LYS A 317 2.31 -12.46 54.80
N GLY A 318 2.43 -13.77 54.59
CA GLY A 318 2.76 -14.86 55.50
C GLY A 318 1.59 -15.85 55.47
N PHE A 319 1.73 -16.96 54.74
CA PHE A 319 1.04 -18.19 55.11
C PHE A 319 1.80 -19.41 54.60
N LYS A 320 2.00 -20.33 55.53
CA LYS A 320 2.81 -21.54 55.45
C LYS A 320 1.87 -22.69 55.09
N GLY A 321 2.04 -23.28 53.90
CA GLY A 321 1.32 -24.48 53.47
C GLY A 321 2.29 -25.47 52.81
N LYS A 322 2.52 -26.59 53.47
CA LYS A 322 3.42 -27.70 53.08
C LYS A 322 3.00 -28.37 51.76
N GLY A 323 3.99 -28.81 50.98
CA GLY A 323 3.78 -29.84 49.95
C GLY A 323 5.08 -30.21 49.22
N LYS A 324 5.67 -31.34 49.59
CA LYS A 324 6.90 -31.93 49.04
C LYS A 324 6.74 -32.38 47.57
N GLY A 325 7.78 -32.22 46.76
CA GLY A 325 7.94 -32.94 45.49
C GLY A 325 9.26 -32.56 44.80
N HIS A 326 10.17 -33.52 44.69
CA HIS A 326 11.56 -33.38 44.27
C HIS A 326 11.67 -33.68 42.77
N TRP A 327 12.17 -32.73 41.96
CA TRP A 327 12.66 -33.02 40.61
C TRP A 327 13.99 -32.28 40.42
N LYS A 328 15.06 -33.07 40.25
CA LYS A 328 16.37 -32.64 39.79
C LYS A 328 16.34 -32.75 38.27
N ALA A 329 16.60 -31.66 37.55
CA ALA A 329 17.51 -31.70 36.41
C ALA A 329 18.21 -30.36 36.24
N GLU A 330 19.49 -30.43 36.55
CA GLU A 330 20.62 -29.75 35.93
C GLU A 330 20.30 -28.84 34.72
N CYS A 331 20.42 -27.53 34.94
CA CYS A 331 20.79 -26.58 33.91
C CYS A 331 22.32 -26.37 33.97
N PRO A 332 23.08 -26.54 32.88
CA PRO A 332 24.51 -26.25 32.87
C PRO A 332 24.77 -24.76 33.12
N LYS A 333 25.53 -24.46 34.17
CA LYS A 333 26.10 -23.13 34.42
C LYS A 333 27.47 -23.02 33.75
N PHE A 334 27.57 -22.17 32.75
CA PHE A 334 28.78 -21.46 32.32
C PHE A 334 28.33 -20.01 32.03
N GLY A 335 28.98 -18.92 32.43
CA GLY A 335 30.20 -18.71 33.19
C GLY A 335 30.47 -17.19 33.18
N LYS A 336 30.51 -16.61 34.38
CA LYS A 336 31.09 -15.34 34.85
C LYS A 336 30.65 -13.95 34.31
N PRO A 337 30.54 -12.96 35.23
CA PRO A 337 30.26 -11.55 34.95
C PRO A 337 31.57 -10.75 34.76
N GLY A 338 31.59 -9.82 33.81
CA GLY A 338 32.67 -8.83 33.70
C GLY A 338 33.01 -8.44 32.27
N SER A 339 32.35 -7.39 31.77
CA SER A 339 32.87 -6.43 30.77
C SER A 339 31.69 -5.55 30.31
N LYS A 340 31.27 -4.63 31.17
CA LYS A 340 30.53 -3.44 30.76
C LYS A 340 31.39 -2.23 31.11
N SER A 341 32.39 -2.03 30.28
CA SER A 341 33.14 -0.78 30.16
C SER A 341 33.78 -0.84 28.79
N GLU A 342 33.68 0.25 28.04
CA GLU A 342 34.25 0.44 26.70
C GLU A 342 33.43 -0.16 25.54
N VAL A 343 32.25 0.41 25.25
CA VAL A 343 31.87 0.92 23.91
C VAL A 343 30.62 1.80 24.11
N PHE A 344 30.78 2.96 24.74
CA PHE A 344 29.81 4.05 24.64
C PHE A 344 30.54 5.35 24.95
N GLU A 345 31.47 5.68 24.06
CA GLU A 345 32.11 6.98 24.08
C GLU A 345 31.70 7.68 22.79
N GLN A 346 31.09 8.86 22.99
CA GLN A 346 30.69 9.85 22.00
C GLN A 346 29.34 9.60 21.30
N LEU A 347 28.26 9.85 22.04
CA LEU A 347 27.07 10.49 21.46
C LEU A 347 26.86 11.83 22.19
N PRO A 348 26.57 12.93 21.47
CA PRO A 348 26.43 14.26 22.06
C PRO A 348 25.24 14.30 23.04
N GLU A 349 25.40 15.03 24.15
CA GLU A 349 24.46 15.10 25.28
C GLU A 349 23.03 15.51 24.89
N GLU A 350 22.83 16.11 23.72
CA GLU A 350 21.52 16.50 23.18
C GLU A 350 20.65 15.29 22.79
N ALA A 351 21.25 14.14 22.44
CA ALA A 351 20.50 12.92 22.11
C ALA A 351 19.88 12.24 23.34
N ILE A 352 20.46 12.47 24.53
CA ILE A 352 19.97 11.91 25.80
C ILE A 352 18.70 12.64 26.25
N THR A 353 18.68 13.97 26.08
CA THR A 353 17.52 14.80 26.47
C THR A 353 16.27 14.57 25.61
N LEU A 354 16.43 14.22 24.32
CA LEU A 354 15.28 13.89 23.46
C LEU A 354 14.73 12.48 23.75
N ALA A 355 15.60 11.54 24.13
CA ALA A 355 15.20 10.19 24.51
C ALA A 355 14.46 10.17 25.87
N GLU A 356 14.83 11.06 26.80
CA GLU A 356 14.13 11.22 28.08
C GLU A 356 12.77 11.91 27.93
N ALA A 357 12.60 12.82 26.96
CA ALA A 357 11.33 13.48 26.68
C ALA A 357 10.29 12.59 26.00
N PHE A 358 10.70 11.52 25.31
CA PHE A 358 9.79 10.53 24.72
C PHE A 358 9.43 9.37 25.67
N CYS A 359 10.05 9.31 26.85
CA CYS A 359 9.82 8.26 27.86
C CYS A 359 9.08 8.73 29.12
N ALA A 360 8.54 9.96 29.13
CA ALA A 360 7.65 10.49 30.16
C ALA A 360 6.24 10.68 29.58
#